data_AF-A0A225SW06-F1
#
_entry.id   AF-A0A225SW06-F1
#
_cell.length_a   1.000
_cell.length_b   1.000
_cell.length_c   1.000
_cell.angle_alpha   90.00
_cell.angle_beta   90.00
_cell.angle_gamma   90.00
#
_symmetry.space_group_name_H-M   'P 1'
#
loop_
_entity.id
_entity.type
_entity.pdbx_description
1 polymer ?
#
loop_
_entity_poly.entity_id
_entity_poly.type
_entity_poly.pdbx_seq_one_letter_code
_entity_poly.pdbx_strand_id
1 'polypeptide(L)'
;MSTQFDNVTVLKKGNVYFDGKCVSHTVLLADGSKKTLGVILPSTLNFSTGAPEIMEINGGSCRVRLKGEEAWITYAAGTTFSVPGNSSFDIEVTETLDYVCHFG
;
A
#
# COMPACT_ATOMS: atom_id res chain seq x y z
N MET A 1 5.75 2.65 -15.81
CA MET A 1 4.47 2.74 -15.10
C MET A 1 3.82 4.07 -15.42
N SER A 2 2.50 4.14 -15.49
CA SER A 2 1.80 5.43 -15.60
C SER A 2 1.96 6.20 -14.29
N THR A 3 2.04 7.53 -14.34
CA THR A 3 2.09 8.38 -13.13
C THR A 3 0.71 8.79 -12.63
N GLN A 4 -0.36 8.32 -13.27
CA GLN A 4 -1.74 8.71 -12.97
C GLN A 4 -2.75 7.61 -13.28
N PHE A 5 -3.91 7.71 -12.62
CA PHE A 5 -5.11 7.00 -13.01
C PHE A 5 -6.04 7.95 -13.78
N ASP A 6 -6.41 7.56 -15.00
CA ASP A 6 -7.34 8.30 -15.84
C ASP A 6 -8.76 7.74 -15.74
N ASN A 7 -9.76 8.61 -15.83
CA ASN A 7 -11.19 8.23 -15.86
C ASN A 7 -11.65 7.41 -14.63
N VAL A 8 -11.21 7.81 -13.44
CA VAL A 8 -11.51 7.10 -12.18
C VAL A 8 -12.44 7.89 -11.27
N THR A 9 -13.12 7.19 -10.36
CA THR A 9 -13.82 7.81 -9.23
C THR A 9 -12.95 7.74 -7.98
N VAL A 10 -12.76 8.88 -7.30
CA VAL A 10 -12.05 8.95 -6.02
C VAL A 10 -13.04 9.24 -4.91
N LEU A 11 -13.04 8.41 -3.86
CA LEU A 11 -13.84 8.71 -2.67
C LEU A 11 -13.21 9.85 -1.89
N LYS A 12 -13.98 10.91 -1.67
CA LYS A 12 -13.51 12.16 -1.04
C LYS A 12 -13.04 11.99 0.40
N LYS A 13 -13.67 11.08 1.15
CA LYS A 13 -13.28 10.80 2.54
C LYS A 13 -12.03 9.93 2.54
N GLY A 14 -10.94 10.46 3.10
CA GLY A 14 -9.71 9.70 3.31
C GLY A 14 -9.88 8.63 4.39
N ASN A 15 -9.09 7.58 4.26
CA ASN A 15 -8.88 6.58 5.29
C ASN A 15 -7.60 6.94 6.04
N VAL A 16 -7.69 7.06 7.37
CA VAL A 16 -6.58 7.49 8.21
C VAL A 16 -6.36 6.42 9.27
N TYR A 17 -5.13 5.92 9.33
CA TYR A 17 -4.73 4.85 10.24
C TYR A 17 -3.50 5.27 11.04
N PHE A 18 -3.25 4.57 12.15
CA PHE A 18 -2.03 4.70 12.95
C PHE A 18 -1.70 6.15 13.31
N ASP A 19 -2.68 6.89 13.85
CA ASP A 19 -2.50 8.30 14.23
C ASP A 19 -2.00 9.20 13.08
N GLY A 20 -2.51 8.97 11.87
CA GLY A 20 -2.15 9.76 10.69
C GLY A 20 -0.87 9.33 9.99
N LYS A 21 -0.22 8.25 10.43
CA LYS A 21 1.00 7.74 9.77
C LYS A 21 0.72 7.04 8.45
N CYS A 22 -0.49 6.56 8.22
CA CYS A 22 -0.93 6.07 6.91
C CYS A 22 -2.24 6.77 6.52
N VAL A 23 -2.23 7.42 5.37
CA VAL A 23 -3.38 8.14 4.82
C VAL A 23 -3.60 7.71 3.39
N SER A 24 -4.84 7.41 3.03
CA SER A 24 -5.15 6.95 1.67
C SER A 24 -6.55 7.29 1.21
N HIS A 25 -6.76 7.22 -0.11
CA HIS A 25 -8.06 7.34 -0.75
C HIS A 25 -8.39 6.08 -1.53
N THR A 26 -9.68 5.72 -1.53
CA THR A 26 -10.19 4.68 -2.41
C THR A 26 -10.37 5.22 -3.83
N VAL A 27 -9.81 4.51 -4.79
CA VAL A 27 -9.97 4.73 -6.23
C VAL A 27 -10.79 3.58 -6.81
N LEU A 28 -11.85 3.91 -7.54
CA LEU A 28 -12.71 2.95 -8.25
C LEU A 28 -12.46 3.07 -9.75
N LEU A 29 -12.15 1.95 -10.39
CA LEU A 29 -11.88 1.86 -11.82
C LEU A 29 -13.15 1.50 -12.60
N ALA A 30 -13.13 1.76 -13.91
CA ALA A 30 -14.27 1.50 -14.80
C ALA A 30 -14.63 0.00 -14.91
N ASP A 31 -13.67 -0.89 -14.69
CA ASP A 31 -13.87 -2.34 -14.66
C ASP A 31 -14.50 -2.84 -13.34
N GLY A 32 -14.80 -1.93 -12.40
CA GLY A 32 -15.37 -2.25 -11.09
C GLY A 32 -14.31 -2.62 -10.04
N SER A 33 -13.03 -2.73 -10.41
CA SER A 33 -11.97 -2.98 -9.45
C SER A 33 -11.73 -1.77 -8.55
N LYS A 34 -11.30 -2.06 -7.32
CA LYS A 34 -10.96 -1.07 -6.31
C LYS A 34 -9.45 -1.07 -6.10
N LYS A 35 -8.90 0.13 -5.90
CA LYS A 35 -7.54 0.34 -5.44
C LYS A 35 -7.52 1.33 -4.29
N THR A 36 -6.41 1.33 -3.56
CA THR A 36 -6.09 2.38 -2.60
C THR A 36 -4.87 3.12 -3.08
N LEU A 37 -4.94 4.45 -3.18
CA LEU A 37 -3.79 5.32 -3.42
C LEU A 37 -3.49 6.03 -2.11
N GLY A 38 -2.27 5.88 -1.59
CA GLY A 38 -1.95 6.38 -0.26
C GLY A 38 -0.49 6.72 -0.03
N VAL A 39 -0.26 7.29 1.14
CA VAL A 39 1.05 7.65 1.67
C VAL A 39 1.26 7.04 3.04
N ILE A 40 2.48 6.57 3.30
CA ILE A 40 2.95 6.16 4.62
C ILE A 40 4.08 7.09 5.03
N LEU A 41 3.93 7.75 6.18
CA LEU A 41 4.96 8.60 6.78
C LEU A 41 5.96 7.75 7.59
N PRO A 42 7.16 8.29 7.89
CA PRO A 42 8.19 7.54 8.63
C PRO A 42 7.65 6.89 9.90
N SER A 43 7.66 5.56 9.92
CA SER A 43 7.08 4.72 10.96
C SER A 43 7.37 3.23 10.72
N THR A 44 7.12 2.41 11.74
CA THR A 44 7.04 0.95 11.62
C THR A 44 5.63 0.53 11.97
N LEU A 45 4.93 -0.10 11.02
CA LEU A 45 3.50 -0.41 11.11
C LEU A 45 3.26 -1.89 10.82
N ASN A 46 2.16 -2.43 11.34
CA ASN A 46 1.68 -3.77 11.00
C ASN A 46 0.31 -3.66 10.34
N PHE A 47 0.18 -4.24 9.15
CA PHE A 47 -1.07 -4.31 8.40
C PHE A 47 -1.57 -5.75 8.35
N SER A 48 -2.89 -5.94 8.47
CA SER A 48 -3.55 -7.23 8.24
C SER A 48 -4.34 -7.21 6.93
N THR A 49 -4.39 -8.35 6.27
CA THR A 49 -5.07 -8.52 4.98
C THR A 49 -6.22 -9.51 5.11
N GLY A 50 -7.39 -9.13 4.58
CA GLY A 50 -8.52 -10.06 4.43
C GLY A 50 -8.43 -10.83 3.12
N ALA A 51 -8.33 -10.09 2.01
CA ALA A 51 -8.08 -10.61 0.66
C ALA A 51 -6.59 -10.48 0.30
N PRO A 52 -6.09 -11.18 -0.72
CA PRO A 52 -4.76 -10.92 -1.24
C PRO A 52 -4.61 -9.48 -1.73
N GLU A 53 -3.40 -8.96 -1.56
CA GLU A 53 -3.05 -7.58 -1.93
C GLU A 53 -1.75 -7.57 -2.71
N ILE A 54 -1.65 -6.69 -3.70
CA ILE A 54 -0.39 -6.33 -4.34
C ILE A 54 -0.11 -4.87 -4.02
N MET A 55 1.02 -4.62 -3.37
CA MET A 55 1.51 -3.29 -3.02
C MET A 55 2.49 -2.84 -4.10
N GLU A 56 2.14 -1.77 -4.81
CA GLU A 56 2.98 -1.07 -5.78
C GLU A 56 3.58 0.17 -5.13
N ILE A 57 4.90 0.29 -5.16
CA ILE A 57 5.61 1.44 -4.58
C ILE A 57 5.86 2.47 -5.69
N ASN A 58 5.30 3.67 -5.52
CA ASN A 58 5.37 4.75 -6.50
C ASN A 58 6.45 5.78 -6.15
N GLY A 59 6.79 5.93 -4.88
CA GLY A 59 7.75 6.90 -4.37
C GLY A 59 8.32 6.47 -3.02
N GLY A 60 9.58 6.83 -2.77
CA GLY A 60 10.31 6.44 -1.56
C GLY A 60 10.77 4.98 -1.56
N SER A 61 11.07 4.46 -0.36
CA SER A 61 11.48 3.08 -0.11
C SER A 61 10.96 2.59 1.24
N CYS A 62 10.67 1.29 1.31
CA CYS A 62 10.29 0.62 2.55
C CYS A 62 11.01 -0.72 2.71
N ARG A 63 11.02 -1.23 3.94
CA ARG A 63 11.36 -2.60 4.25
C ARG A 63 10.10 -3.33 4.68
N VAL A 64 9.89 -4.54 4.18
CA VAL A 64 8.70 -5.34 4.47
C VAL A 64 9.12 -6.71 4.98
N ARG A 65 8.39 -7.20 5.97
CA ARG A 65 8.49 -8.59 6.45
C ARG A 65 7.09 -9.20 6.47
N LEU A 66 6.89 -10.24 5.69
CA LEU A 66 5.61 -10.94 5.64
C LEU A 66 5.45 -11.84 6.87
N LYS A 67 4.20 -12.09 7.28
CA LYS A 67 3.89 -13.02 8.35
C LYS A 67 4.53 -14.40 8.08
N GLY A 68 5.33 -14.87 9.04
CA GLY A 68 6.02 -16.16 8.96
C GLY A 68 7.43 -16.08 8.36
N GLU A 69 7.82 -14.93 7.79
CA GLU A 69 9.18 -14.67 7.33
C GLU A 69 10.01 -14.04 8.46
N GLU A 70 11.30 -14.35 8.52
CA GLU A 70 12.24 -13.70 9.43
C GLU A 70 12.92 -12.48 8.79
N ALA A 71 13.14 -12.55 7.47
CA ALA A 71 13.91 -11.57 6.73
C ALA A 71 13.07 -10.35 6.33
N TRP A 72 13.69 -9.18 6.42
CA TRP A 72 13.17 -7.95 5.85
C TRP A 72 13.66 -7.80 4.40
N ILE A 73 12.74 -7.48 3.50
CA ILE A 73 13.02 -7.24 2.08
C ILE A 73 12.78 -5.77 1.77
N THR A 74 13.69 -5.14 1.03
CA THR A 74 13.57 -3.72 0.66
C THR A 74 12.84 -3.59 -0.68
N TYR A 75 11.88 -2.67 -0.73
CA TYR A 75 11.12 -2.32 -1.91
C TYR A 75 11.20 -0.80 -2.13
N ALA A 76 11.64 -0.39 -3.32
CA ALA A 76 11.78 1.01 -3.72
C ALA A 76 10.75 1.36 -4.81
N ALA A 77 10.65 2.64 -5.15
CA ALA A 77 9.81 3.12 -6.25
C ALA A 77 9.99 2.29 -7.54
N GLY A 78 8.89 1.92 -8.17
CA GLY A 78 8.83 1.06 -9.35
C GLY A 78 8.81 -0.45 -9.05
N THR A 79 8.86 -0.86 -7.78
CA THR A 79 8.76 -2.26 -7.37
C THR A 79 7.38 -2.61 -6.81
N THR A 80 7.09 -3.90 -6.73
CA THR A 80 5.85 -4.43 -6.18
C THR A 80 6.11 -5.62 -5.27
N PHE A 81 5.24 -5.86 -4.28
CA PHE A 81 5.21 -7.10 -3.52
C PHE A 81 3.79 -7.59 -3.28
N SER A 82 3.63 -8.91 -3.16
CA SER A 82 2.34 -9.55 -2.92
C SER A 82 2.21 -9.98 -1.46
N VAL A 83 1.03 -9.78 -0.90
CA VAL A 83 0.65 -10.22 0.44
C VAL A 83 -0.53 -11.20 0.31
N PRO A 84 -0.43 -12.43 0.85
CA PRO A 84 -1.55 -13.36 0.85
C PRO A 84 -2.77 -12.82 1.62
N GLY A 85 -3.97 -13.31 1.28
CA GLY A 85 -5.17 -13.05 2.09
C GLY A 85 -5.10 -13.76 3.45
N ASN A 86 -5.90 -13.28 4.41
CA ASN A 86 -5.90 -13.74 5.81
C ASN A 86 -4.50 -13.74 6.45
N SER A 87 -3.69 -12.73 6.11
CA SER A 87 -2.29 -12.62 6.53
C SER A 87 -2.00 -11.26 7.17
N SER A 88 -0.73 -10.96 7.35
CA SER A 88 -0.23 -9.67 7.75
C SER A 88 1.19 -9.42 7.24
N PHE A 89 1.61 -8.16 7.28
CA PHE A 89 2.99 -7.77 7.03
C PHE A 89 3.39 -6.61 7.94
N ASP A 90 4.63 -6.63 8.38
CA ASP A 90 5.28 -5.47 8.96
C ASP A 90 5.90 -4.63 7.84
N ILE A 91 5.79 -3.32 7.96
CA ILE A 91 6.42 -2.36 7.06
C ILE A 91 7.16 -1.30 7.86
N GLU A 92 8.42 -1.06 7.51
CA GLU A 92 9.26 -0.01 8.04
C GLU A 92 9.55 1.00 6.94
N VAL A 93 9.32 2.27 7.26
CA VAL A 93 9.42 3.41 6.34
C VAL A 93 10.25 4.49 7.00
N THR A 94 11.30 4.97 6.33
CA THR A 94 12.23 5.99 6.85
C THR A 94 12.03 7.37 6.22
N GLU A 95 11.38 7.45 5.07
CA GLU A 95 10.98 8.65 4.34
C GLU A 95 9.55 8.50 3.83
N THR A 96 8.90 9.55 3.33
CA THR A 96 7.51 9.40 2.84
C THR A 96 7.45 8.37 1.70
N LEU A 97 6.55 7.40 1.84
CA LEU A 97 6.33 6.31 0.88
C LEU A 97 4.99 6.51 0.18
N ASP A 98 5.00 6.66 -1.14
CA ASP A 98 3.80 6.68 -1.98
C ASP A 98 3.52 5.28 -2.50
N TYR A 99 2.28 4.81 -2.39
CA TYR A 99 1.91 3.46 -2.81
C TYR A 99 0.52 3.37 -3.43
N VAL A 100 0.35 2.33 -4.25
CA VAL A 100 -0.97 1.82 -4.63
C VAL A 100 -1.13 0.40 -4.09
N CYS A 101 -2.24 0.14 -3.42
CA CYS A 101 -2.65 -1.22 -3.07
C CYS A 101 -3.73 -1.71 -4.06
N HIS A 102 -3.48 -2.88 -4.62
CA HIS A 102 -4.36 -3.59 -5.55
C HIS A 102 -5.05 -4.71 -4.78
N PHE A 103 -6.36 -4.65 -4.65
CA PHE A 103 -7.15 -5.70 -4.00
C PHE A 103 -7.53 -6.77 -5.01
N GLY A 104 -7.47 -8.05 -4.63
CA GLY A 104 -7.92 -9.17 -5.46
C GLY A 104 -7.60 -10.52 -4.86
#